data_AF-A0AA35S400-F1
#
_entry.id   AF-A0AA35S400-F1
#
_cell.length_a   1.000
_cell.length_b   1.000
_cell.length_c   1.000
_cell.angle_alpha   90.00
_cell.angle_beta   90.00
_cell.angle_gamma   90.00
#
_symmetry.space_group_name_H-M   'P 1'
#
loop_
_entity.id
_entity.type
_entity.pdbx_description
1 polymer ?
#
loop_
_entity_poly.entity_id
_entity_poly.type
_entity_poly.pdbx_seq_one_letter_code
_entity_poly.pdbx_strand_id
1 'polypeptide(L)'
;MSQDIILQIQSKAAASTVKESSRTRFMLETITALKTNNSRKIPNYDPSLLEHMRRLMRGLLHSKGPADENQLKISLSDLLNADQQGRWWVVGSAWTGRESTTPAASSSACQSVTAESWVMELARNQRMNTEVRRNIFCVLMTSEDCVDAFEKLLRLGLKDRQEREIVHVLVDCCLQERQFNPYYAFLGQKFCECSRTHQVTFQYCLWDRLKTLSDMTSFARGNLHQLLTHLVMSQALSLSVLRVVEFTELSEAEELKFYRKLLHTLLACCSQDTCKAIFSRISVQPHLKPFRDSLLLFMKHHLSSSPSSPSSLPRTSQILQDRLELVELIMRTQQPII
;
A
#
# COMPACT_ATOMS: atom_id res chain seq x y z
N MET A 1 29.09 1.43 -28.74
CA MET A 1 30.00 1.42 -29.91
C MET A 1 29.25 0.83 -31.09
N SER A 2 29.17 1.55 -32.20
CA SER A 2 28.39 1.19 -33.38
C SER A 2 28.88 -0.13 -34.00
N GLN A 3 27.94 -1.00 -34.40
CA GLN A 3 28.22 -2.31 -34.99
C GLN A 3 29.11 -2.23 -36.23
N ASP A 4 29.08 -1.12 -36.97
CA ASP A 4 29.87 -0.89 -38.18
C ASP A 4 31.39 -0.91 -37.95
N ILE A 5 31.87 -0.34 -36.85
CA ILE A 5 33.31 -0.29 -36.56
C ILE A 5 33.85 -1.70 -36.32
N ILE A 6 33.07 -2.55 -35.64
CA ILE A 6 33.43 -3.93 -35.35
C ILE A 6 33.47 -4.77 -36.63
N LEU A 7 32.49 -4.58 -37.54
CA LEU A 7 32.46 -5.25 -38.83
C LEU A 7 33.64 -4.85 -39.73
N GLN A 8 34.02 -3.57 -39.72
CA GLN A 8 35.22 -3.09 -40.44
C GLN A 8 36.52 -3.66 -39.89
N ILE A 9 36.63 -3.80 -38.56
CA ILE A 9 37.82 -4.42 -37.93
C ILE A 9 37.88 -5.91 -38.28
N GLN A 10 36.75 -6.62 -38.27
CA GLN A 10 36.68 -8.03 -38.65
C GLN A 10 36.99 -8.28 -40.13
N SER A 11 36.49 -7.43 -41.03
CA SER A 11 36.78 -7.56 -42.47
C SER A 11 38.24 -7.27 -42.79
N LYS A 12 38.85 -6.24 -42.16
CA LYS A 12 40.28 -5.95 -42.29
C LYS A 12 41.18 -7.02 -41.65
N ALA A 13 40.76 -7.62 -40.54
CA ALA A 13 41.46 -8.73 -39.92
C ALA A 13 41.33 -10.05 -40.71
N ALA A 14 40.25 -10.22 -41.48
CA ALA A 14 40.08 -11.35 -42.39
C ALA A 14 40.90 -11.20 -43.68
N ALA A 15 41.08 -9.97 -44.16
CA ALA A 15 41.81 -9.64 -45.38
C ALA A 15 43.35 -9.58 -45.21
N SER A 16 43.85 -9.51 -43.98
CA SER A 16 45.28 -9.43 -43.68
C SER A 16 45.85 -10.76 -43.19
N THR A 17 47.09 -11.08 -43.58
CA THR A 17 47.89 -12.23 -43.09
C THR A 17 48.31 -12.09 -41.61
N VAL A 18 47.78 -11.08 -40.90
CA VAL A 18 48.08 -10.68 -39.51
C VAL A 18 47.45 -11.63 -38.47
N LYS A 19 46.88 -12.76 -38.91
CA LYS A 19 46.31 -13.82 -38.06
C LYS A 19 47.36 -14.58 -37.22
N GLU A 20 48.64 -14.36 -37.46
CA GLU A 20 49.74 -15.12 -36.82
C GLU A 20 50.22 -14.54 -35.49
N SER A 21 49.95 -13.27 -35.17
CA SER A 21 50.32 -12.75 -33.85
C SER A 21 49.31 -13.15 -32.79
N SER A 22 49.78 -13.82 -31.73
CA SER A 22 48.96 -14.18 -30.56
C SER A 22 48.25 -12.98 -29.94
N ARG A 23 48.86 -11.78 -30.03
CA ARG A 23 48.30 -10.52 -29.55
C ARG A 23 47.09 -10.06 -30.38
N THR A 24 47.13 -10.16 -31.71
CA THR A 24 45.99 -9.77 -32.57
C THR A 24 44.83 -10.75 -32.44
N ARG A 25 45.13 -12.04 -32.28
CA ARG A 25 44.10 -13.06 -31.99
C ARG A 25 43.38 -12.78 -30.66
N PHE A 26 44.15 -12.47 -29.62
CA PHE A 26 43.61 -12.11 -28.30
C PHE A 26 42.75 -10.84 -28.35
N MET A 27 43.22 -9.78 -29.05
CA MET A 27 42.44 -8.55 -29.21
C MET A 27 41.14 -8.77 -30.01
N LEU A 28 41.12 -9.65 -31.00
CA LEU A 28 39.90 -10.00 -31.73
C LEU A 28 38.92 -10.80 -30.85
N GLU A 29 39.43 -11.70 -30.01
CA GLU A 29 38.61 -12.48 -29.09
C GLU A 29 37.94 -11.59 -28.04
N THR A 30 38.65 -10.61 -27.48
CA THR A 30 38.04 -9.65 -26.52
C THR A 30 37.00 -8.76 -27.19
N ILE A 31 37.20 -8.32 -28.44
CA ILE A 31 36.20 -7.55 -29.21
C ILE A 31 34.93 -8.38 -29.47
N THR A 32 35.07 -9.67 -29.77
CA THR A 32 33.89 -10.55 -29.96
C THR A 32 33.17 -10.88 -28.65
N ALA A 33 33.89 -11.00 -27.54
CA ALA A 33 33.31 -11.11 -26.20
C ALA A 33 32.49 -9.86 -25.82
N LEU A 34 32.99 -8.66 -26.16
CA LEU A 34 32.27 -7.41 -25.97
C LEU A 34 31.00 -7.33 -26.83
N LYS A 35 31.07 -7.77 -28.10
CA LYS A 35 29.90 -7.82 -29.00
C LYS A 35 28.80 -8.75 -28.48
N THR A 36 29.19 -9.90 -27.91
CA THR A 36 28.25 -10.90 -27.39
C THR A 36 27.82 -10.63 -25.94
N ASN A 37 28.24 -9.49 -25.37
CA ASN A 37 27.98 -9.08 -23.98
C ASN A 37 28.33 -10.18 -22.95
N ASN A 38 29.33 -11.01 -23.27
CA ASN A 38 29.76 -12.12 -22.42
C ASN A 38 30.94 -11.65 -21.56
N SER A 39 30.62 -10.86 -20.53
CA SER A 39 31.59 -10.22 -19.65
C SER A 39 32.56 -11.18 -18.94
N ARG A 40 32.22 -12.47 -18.86
CA ARG A 40 33.07 -13.53 -18.28
C ARG A 40 34.30 -13.88 -19.13
N LYS A 41 34.27 -13.57 -20.44
CA LYS A 41 35.40 -13.82 -21.36
C LYS A 41 36.41 -12.68 -21.43
N ILE A 42 36.17 -11.58 -20.71
CA ILE A 42 37.06 -10.43 -20.67
C ILE A 42 38.05 -10.66 -19.51
N PRO A 43 39.37 -10.79 -19.80
CA PRO A 43 40.37 -10.96 -18.75
C PRO A 43 40.42 -9.72 -17.86
N ASN A 44 40.50 -9.93 -16.54
CA ASN A 44 40.48 -8.90 -15.50
C ASN A 44 39.19 -8.06 -15.43
N TYR A 45 38.07 -8.54 -15.99
CA TYR A 45 36.77 -7.90 -15.77
C TYR A 45 36.26 -8.22 -14.37
N ASP A 46 36.37 -7.27 -13.46
CA ASP A 46 35.77 -7.36 -12.13
C ASP A 46 34.36 -6.75 -12.14
N PRO A 47 33.28 -7.56 -12.08
CA PRO A 47 31.92 -7.05 -12.03
C PRO A 47 31.59 -6.34 -10.71
N SER A 48 32.42 -6.52 -9.67
CA SER A 48 32.11 -6.09 -8.30
C SER A 48 31.87 -4.57 -8.19
N LEU A 49 32.69 -3.76 -8.86
CA LEU A 49 32.58 -2.29 -8.83
C LEU A 49 31.28 -1.80 -9.49
N LEU A 50 30.92 -2.40 -10.62
CA LEU A 50 29.74 -2.02 -11.37
C LEU A 50 28.46 -2.52 -10.66
N GLU A 51 28.51 -3.70 -10.04
CA GLU A 51 27.45 -4.19 -9.17
C GLU A 51 27.28 -3.35 -7.91
N HIS A 52 28.39 -2.90 -7.31
CA HIS A 52 28.39 -1.97 -6.17
C HIS A 52 27.77 -0.63 -6.57
N MET A 53 28.21 -0.02 -7.67
CA MET A 53 27.61 1.22 -8.19
C MET A 53 26.13 1.05 -8.55
N ARG A 54 25.74 -0.07 -9.18
CA ARG A 54 24.32 -0.36 -9.45
C ARG A 54 23.52 -0.54 -8.16
N ARG A 55 24.11 -1.12 -7.11
CA ARG A 55 23.46 -1.26 -5.80
C ARG A 55 23.27 0.12 -5.14
N LEU A 56 24.26 0.99 -5.18
CA LEU A 56 24.16 2.38 -4.71
C LEU A 56 23.11 3.17 -5.51
N MET A 57 23.18 3.13 -6.84
CA MET A 57 22.20 3.80 -7.71
C MET A 57 20.80 3.27 -7.52
N ARG A 58 20.60 1.95 -7.33
CA ARG A 58 19.27 1.41 -7.00
C ARG A 58 18.77 1.96 -5.67
N GLY A 59 19.61 2.08 -4.65
CA GLY A 59 19.25 2.74 -3.39
C GLY A 59 18.77 4.18 -3.62
N LEU A 60 19.54 4.97 -4.38
CA LEU A 60 19.22 6.37 -4.68
C LEU A 60 18.00 6.56 -5.59
N LEU A 61 17.73 5.61 -6.50
CA LEU A 61 16.60 5.70 -7.44
C LEU A 61 15.31 5.11 -6.85
N HIS A 62 15.42 4.15 -5.93
CA HIS A 62 14.27 3.60 -5.19
C HIS A 62 13.93 4.42 -3.95
N SER A 63 14.76 5.40 -3.55
CA SER A 63 14.44 6.37 -2.50
C SER A 63 13.41 7.43 -2.95
N LYS A 64 12.35 7.02 -3.66
CA LYS A 64 11.13 7.82 -3.85
C LYS A 64 10.21 7.75 -2.63
N GLY A 65 10.78 7.57 -1.43
CA GLY A 65 10.17 7.86 -0.15
C GLY A 65 10.56 9.27 0.31
N PRO A 66 9.87 9.85 1.31
CA PRO A 66 10.17 11.20 1.76
C PRO A 66 11.64 11.28 2.21
N ALA A 67 12.23 12.48 2.11
CA ALA A 67 13.64 12.80 2.31
C ALA A 67 14.26 12.41 3.68
N ASP A 68 13.54 11.63 4.49
CA ASP A 68 13.89 11.18 5.83
C ASP A 68 14.89 10.01 5.85
N GLU A 69 14.93 9.16 4.82
CA GLU A 69 15.88 8.03 4.79
C GLU A 69 17.34 8.45 4.54
N ASN A 70 17.57 9.64 4.00
CA ASN A 70 18.92 10.21 3.82
C ASN A 70 19.38 11.06 5.02
N GLN A 71 18.61 11.12 6.11
CA GLN A 71 19.02 11.82 7.31
C GLN A 71 20.01 10.97 8.10
N LEU A 72 21.13 11.58 8.44
CA LEU A 72 22.08 11.01 9.39
C LEU A 72 21.35 10.87 10.73
N LYS A 73 21.18 9.62 11.20
CA LYS A 73 20.60 9.30 12.51
C LYS A 73 21.61 9.58 13.62
N ILE A 74 21.95 10.85 13.80
CA ILE A 74 22.89 11.32 14.82
C ILE A 74 22.07 11.90 15.96
N SER A 75 22.30 11.41 17.19
CA SER A 75 21.69 12.02 18.37
C SER A 75 22.41 13.33 18.71
N LEU A 76 21.68 14.33 19.24
CA LEU A 76 22.30 15.61 19.64
C LEU A 76 23.42 15.40 20.66
N SER A 77 23.29 14.40 21.52
CA SER A 77 24.33 13.98 22.48
C SER A 77 25.61 13.52 21.80
N ASP A 78 25.54 12.81 20.69
CA ASP A 78 26.73 12.35 19.95
C ASP A 78 27.45 13.53 19.27
N LEU A 79 26.68 14.53 18.83
CA LEU A 79 27.22 15.71 18.16
C LEU A 79 27.90 16.66 19.15
N LEU A 80 27.36 16.78 20.37
CA LEU A 80 27.96 17.57 21.45
C LEU A 80 29.20 16.89 22.06
N ASN A 81 29.25 15.57 22.08
CA ASN A 81 30.37 14.80 22.64
C ASN A 81 31.40 14.35 21.58
N ALA A 82 31.35 14.90 20.36
CA ALA A 82 32.22 14.50 19.25
C ALA A 82 33.71 14.61 19.59
N ASP A 83 34.11 15.62 20.38
CA ASP A 83 35.50 15.83 20.80
C ASP A 83 35.97 14.78 21.83
N GLN A 84 35.04 14.17 22.58
CA GLN A 84 35.33 13.21 23.63
C GLN A 84 35.22 11.76 23.15
N GLN A 85 34.25 11.47 22.26
CA GLN A 85 33.93 10.10 21.81
C GLN A 85 34.50 9.75 20.42
N GLY A 86 35.15 10.71 19.75
CA GLY A 86 35.78 10.46 18.45
C GLY A 86 34.78 10.41 17.29
N ARG A 87 34.94 9.46 16.37
CA ARG A 87 34.41 9.47 14.99
C ARG A 87 32.87 9.63 14.89
N TRP A 88 32.39 10.87 14.94
CA TRP A 88 30.99 11.26 14.82
C TRP A 88 30.36 10.92 13.45
N TRP A 89 31.17 10.66 12.43
CA TRP A 89 30.73 10.29 11.08
C TRP A 89 30.44 8.79 10.90
N VAL A 90 30.59 7.97 11.94
CA VAL A 90 30.27 6.53 11.91
C VAL A 90 29.01 6.29 12.75
N VAL A 91 27.87 6.18 12.06
CA VAL A 91 26.56 5.95 12.70
C VAL A 91 26.58 4.59 13.42
N GLY A 92 26.41 4.61 14.75
CA GLY A 92 26.31 3.40 15.59
C GLY A 92 27.60 2.95 16.29
N SER A 93 28.70 3.71 16.22
CA SER A 93 29.96 3.39 16.90
C SER A 93 30.29 4.29 18.08
N ALA A 94 29.28 4.89 18.73
CA ALA A 94 29.49 5.65 19.97
C ALA A 94 30.31 4.78 20.93
N TRP A 95 31.53 5.23 21.23
CA TRP A 95 32.49 4.44 21.98
C TRP A 95 32.09 4.52 23.45
N THR A 96 31.16 3.65 23.86
CA THR A 96 30.84 3.48 25.27
C THR A 96 31.97 2.70 25.91
N GLY A 97 32.86 3.43 26.58
CA GLY A 97 33.82 2.83 27.50
C GLY A 97 33.09 1.84 28.40
N ARG A 98 33.71 0.68 28.65
CA ARG A 98 33.19 -0.39 29.51
C ARG A 98 32.83 0.16 30.90
N GLU A 99 31.61 0.64 31.05
CA GLU A 99 30.91 0.67 32.32
C GLU A 99 29.83 -0.40 32.25
N SER A 100 29.89 -1.30 33.23
CA SER A 100 29.01 -2.44 33.44
C SER A 100 27.58 -1.99 33.67
N THR A 101 26.89 -1.67 32.58
CA THR A 101 25.45 -1.82 32.46
C THR A 101 25.21 -2.89 31.41
N THR A 102 24.38 -3.86 31.78
CA THR A 102 23.98 -5.02 30.98
C THR A 102 23.76 -4.65 29.50
N PRO A 103 24.25 -5.46 28.55
CA PRO A 103 24.10 -5.17 27.14
C PRO A 103 22.61 -5.32 26.77
N ALA A 104 21.90 -4.19 26.71
CA ALA A 104 20.66 -4.12 25.95
C ALA A 104 21.05 -4.28 24.48
N ALA A 105 21.01 -5.52 24.02
CA ALA A 105 21.15 -5.86 22.62
C ALA A 105 20.25 -4.93 21.80
N SER A 106 20.86 -4.15 20.92
CA SER A 106 20.20 -3.35 19.90
C SER A 106 19.59 -4.27 18.84
N SER A 107 18.57 -5.04 19.22
CA SER A 107 17.51 -5.41 18.31
C SER A 107 16.72 -4.15 18.02
N SER A 108 16.47 -3.87 16.75
CA SER A 108 15.53 -2.86 16.23
C SER A 108 14.30 -2.67 17.13
N ALA A 109 14.42 -1.77 18.11
CA ALA A 109 13.42 -1.55 19.13
C ALA A 109 12.43 -0.53 18.58
N CYS A 110 11.28 -1.04 18.14
CA CYS A 110 10.04 -0.29 18.18
C CYS A 110 9.96 0.39 19.56
N GLN A 111 9.85 1.72 19.60
CA GLN A 111 9.68 2.44 20.86
C GLN A 111 8.51 1.80 21.61
N SER A 112 8.79 1.17 22.76
CA SER A 112 7.76 0.54 23.58
C SER A 112 6.94 1.66 24.19
N VAL A 113 5.71 1.82 23.72
CA VAL A 113 4.77 2.77 24.32
C VAL A 113 4.46 2.26 25.73
N THR A 114 4.78 3.06 26.75
CA THR A 114 4.41 2.76 28.14
C THR A 114 2.90 2.89 28.28
N ALA A 115 2.21 1.79 27.98
CA ALA A 115 0.76 1.67 28.04
C ALA A 115 0.30 1.41 29.47
N GLU A 116 -0.85 1.96 29.85
CA GLU A 116 -1.51 1.62 31.11
C GLU A 116 -1.86 0.11 31.14
N SER A 117 -1.80 -0.50 32.33
CA SER A 117 -1.95 -1.96 32.50
C SER A 117 -3.25 -2.53 31.89
N TRP A 118 -4.33 -1.74 31.89
CA TRP A 118 -5.62 -2.16 31.34
C TRP A 118 -5.60 -2.24 29.80
N VAL A 119 -4.84 -1.37 29.12
CA VAL A 119 -4.70 -1.38 27.65
C VAL A 119 -3.97 -2.64 27.21
N MET A 120 -2.96 -3.07 27.98
CA MET A 120 -2.21 -4.29 27.70
C MET A 120 -3.06 -5.55 27.90
N GLU A 121 -3.98 -5.54 28.86
CA GLU A 121 -4.93 -6.63 29.06
C GLU A 121 -6.00 -6.68 27.96
N LEU A 122 -6.51 -5.53 27.53
CA LEU A 122 -7.41 -5.43 26.38
C LEU A 122 -6.73 -5.91 25.08
N ALA A 123 -5.46 -5.57 24.87
CA ALA A 123 -4.69 -6.05 23.72
C ALA A 123 -4.58 -7.58 23.69
N ARG A 124 -4.40 -8.22 24.85
CA ARG A 124 -4.39 -9.70 24.97
C ARG A 124 -5.76 -10.28 24.59
N ASN A 125 -6.84 -9.68 25.06
CA ASN A 125 -8.20 -10.11 24.75
C ASN A 125 -8.53 -9.96 23.25
N GLN A 126 -7.99 -8.94 22.59
CA GLN A 126 -8.13 -8.72 21.15
C GLN A 126 -7.13 -9.51 20.28
N ARG A 127 -6.42 -10.50 20.86
CA ARG A 127 -5.45 -11.38 20.16
C ARG A 127 -4.25 -10.65 19.55
N MET A 128 -3.83 -9.53 20.15
CA MET A 128 -2.61 -8.81 19.76
C MET A 128 -1.35 -9.54 20.27
N ASN A 129 -1.03 -10.65 19.61
CA ASN A 129 0.01 -11.58 20.08
C ASN A 129 1.45 -11.06 19.88
N THR A 130 1.66 -10.14 18.94
CA THR A 130 2.99 -9.59 18.64
C THR A 130 3.18 -8.23 19.32
N GLU A 131 4.43 -7.90 19.63
CA GLU A 131 4.78 -6.61 20.25
C GLU A 131 4.40 -5.43 19.34
N VAL A 132 4.63 -5.57 18.03
CA VAL A 132 4.22 -4.58 17.03
C VAL A 132 2.71 -4.33 17.10
N ARG A 133 1.88 -5.38 17.14
CA ARG A 133 0.43 -5.24 17.24
C ARG A 133 0.00 -4.60 18.55
N ARG A 134 0.65 -4.94 19.67
CA ARG A 134 0.37 -4.32 20.98
C ARG A 134 0.72 -2.83 20.99
N ASN A 135 1.86 -2.44 20.41
CA ASN A 135 2.27 -1.04 20.33
C ASN A 135 1.31 -0.23 19.46
N ILE A 136 0.95 -0.75 18.28
CA ILE A 136 -0.07 -0.12 17.40
C ILE A 136 -1.40 0.00 18.14
N PHE A 137 -1.86 -1.08 18.78
CA PHE A 137 -3.11 -1.10 19.53
C PHE A 137 -3.10 -0.06 20.65
N CYS A 138 -2.01 0.02 21.42
CA CYS A 138 -1.87 1.01 22.46
C CYS A 138 -2.01 2.42 21.89
N VAL A 139 -1.27 2.74 20.83
CA VAL A 139 -1.37 4.06 20.18
C VAL A 139 -2.81 4.33 19.75
N LEU A 140 -3.49 3.38 19.12
CA LEU A 140 -4.86 3.56 18.66
C LEU A 140 -5.85 3.87 19.80
N MET A 141 -5.67 3.26 20.97
CA MET A 141 -6.56 3.42 22.13
C MET A 141 -6.22 4.64 23.00
N THR A 142 -4.95 5.07 23.04
CA THR A 142 -4.49 6.17 23.90
C THR A 142 -4.38 7.52 23.19
N SER A 143 -4.55 7.56 21.87
CA SER A 143 -4.48 8.82 21.11
C SER A 143 -5.75 9.64 21.29
N GLU A 144 -5.60 10.96 21.31
CA GLU A 144 -6.73 11.88 21.53
C GLU A 144 -7.59 12.02 20.27
N ASP A 145 -6.93 12.16 19.12
CA ASP A 145 -7.56 12.35 17.83
C ASP A 145 -6.85 11.58 16.71
N CYS A 146 -7.45 11.59 15.51
CA CYS A 146 -6.92 10.83 14.37
C CYS A 146 -5.58 11.37 13.86
N VAL A 147 -5.28 12.67 14.04
CA VAL A 147 -4.01 13.24 13.59
C VAL A 147 -2.90 12.85 14.56
N ASP A 148 -3.13 12.97 15.87
CA ASP A 148 -2.21 12.49 16.91
C ASP A 148 -1.90 10.99 16.76
N ALA A 149 -2.94 10.17 16.54
CA ALA A 149 -2.76 8.75 16.27
C ALA A 149 -1.90 8.47 15.05
N PHE A 150 -2.15 9.20 13.94
CA PHE A 150 -1.38 9.06 12.71
C PHE A 150 0.10 9.39 12.93
N GLU A 151 0.40 10.51 13.60
CA GLU A 151 1.79 10.88 13.90
C GLU A 151 2.48 9.88 14.82
N LYS A 152 1.82 9.46 15.91
CA LYS A 152 2.36 8.48 16.85
C LYS A 152 2.65 7.14 16.18
N LEU A 153 1.77 6.68 15.28
CA LEU A 153 1.98 5.45 14.52
C LEU A 153 3.16 5.56 13.54
N LEU A 154 3.36 6.70 12.89
CA LEU A 154 4.53 6.93 12.04
C LEU A 154 5.83 6.95 12.86
N ARG A 155 5.80 7.54 14.06
CA ARG A 155 6.96 7.59 14.98
C ARG A 155 7.40 6.22 15.49
N LEU A 156 6.57 5.18 15.40
CA LEU A 156 6.98 3.81 15.73
C LEU A 156 8.09 3.28 14.81
N GLY A 157 8.30 3.87 13.63
CA GLY A 157 9.40 3.53 12.73
C GLY A 157 9.34 2.09 12.20
N LEU A 158 8.11 1.55 12.04
CA LEU A 158 7.88 0.19 11.55
C LEU A 158 8.36 0.05 10.10
N LYS A 159 8.91 -1.13 9.75
CA LYS A 159 9.47 -1.39 8.41
C LYS A 159 8.72 -2.48 7.66
N ASP A 160 8.56 -2.28 6.35
CA ASP A 160 8.06 -3.25 5.37
C ASP A 160 6.79 -3.99 5.81
N ARG A 161 6.96 -5.25 6.28
CA ARG A 161 5.87 -6.13 6.69
C ARG A 161 5.20 -5.64 7.98
N GLN A 162 5.95 -4.99 8.87
CA GLN A 162 5.42 -4.48 10.14
C GLN A 162 4.48 -3.30 9.92
N GLU A 163 4.76 -2.45 8.93
CA GLU A 163 3.91 -1.31 8.58
C GLU A 163 2.50 -1.76 8.17
N ARG A 164 2.38 -2.92 7.51
CA ARG A 164 1.08 -3.50 7.14
C ARG A 164 0.22 -3.87 8.35
N GLU A 165 0.84 -4.17 9.48
CA GLU A 165 0.12 -4.47 10.72
C GLU A 165 -0.69 -3.28 11.22
N ILE A 166 -0.31 -2.04 10.87
CA ILE A 166 -1.09 -0.85 11.23
C ILE A 166 -2.50 -0.96 10.66
N VAL A 167 -2.61 -1.28 9.38
CA VAL A 167 -3.89 -1.43 8.68
C VAL A 167 -4.70 -2.60 9.25
N HIS A 168 -4.05 -3.74 9.47
CA HIS A 168 -4.72 -4.92 10.03
C HIS A 168 -5.30 -4.65 11.42
N VAL A 169 -4.51 -4.08 12.33
CA VAL A 169 -4.97 -3.75 13.69
C VAL A 169 -6.09 -2.69 13.64
N LEU A 170 -5.94 -1.65 12.80
CA LEU A 170 -6.96 -0.61 12.65
C LEU A 170 -8.32 -1.19 12.21
N VAL A 171 -8.32 -2.05 11.19
CA VAL A 171 -9.55 -2.70 10.70
C VAL A 171 -10.11 -3.63 11.77
N ASP A 172 -9.27 -4.43 12.43
CA ASP A 172 -9.70 -5.38 13.46
C ASP A 172 -10.36 -4.66 14.65
N CYS A 173 -9.77 -3.57 15.13
CA CYS A 173 -10.37 -2.73 16.17
C CYS A 173 -11.70 -2.14 15.71
N CYS A 174 -11.75 -1.55 14.50
CA CYS A 174 -12.96 -0.97 13.93
C CYS A 174 -14.14 -1.97 13.87
N LEU A 175 -13.86 -3.23 13.52
CA LEU A 175 -14.89 -4.27 13.41
C LEU A 175 -15.35 -4.81 14.78
N GLN A 176 -14.51 -4.71 15.81
CA GLN A 176 -14.84 -5.17 17.17
C GLN A 176 -15.64 -4.15 17.98
N GLU A 177 -15.66 -2.88 17.58
CA GLU A 177 -16.46 -1.85 18.25
C GLU A 177 -17.97 -2.16 18.21
N ARG A 178 -18.68 -1.88 19.30
CA ARG A 178 -20.15 -2.07 19.34
C ARG A 178 -20.90 -1.07 18.45
N GLN A 179 -20.34 0.12 18.27
CA GLN A 179 -20.87 1.18 17.43
C GLN A 179 -19.74 1.71 16.56
N PHE A 180 -20.06 2.06 15.32
CA PHE A 180 -19.06 2.57 14.40
C PHE A 180 -18.47 3.89 14.93
N ASN A 181 -17.15 3.90 15.12
CA ASN A 181 -16.41 5.09 15.48
C ASN A 181 -15.75 5.68 14.21
N PRO A 182 -16.14 6.89 13.76
CA PRO A 182 -15.56 7.55 12.58
C PRO A 182 -14.04 7.76 12.65
N TYR A 183 -13.46 7.80 13.85
CA TYR A 183 -12.02 7.90 14.09
C TYR A 183 -11.20 6.93 13.21
N TYR A 184 -11.59 5.65 13.17
CA TYR A 184 -10.88 4.64 12.38
C TYR A 184 -10.94 4.90 10.87
N ALA A 185 -12.04 5.49 10.39
CA ALA A 185 -12.23 5.77 8.98
C ALA A 185 -11.42 6.98 8.49
N PHE A 186 -11.34 8.03 9.32
CA PHE A 186 -10.46 9.18 9.05
C PHE A 186 -8.99 8.80 9.14
N LEU A 187 -8.61 8.00 10.14
CA LEU A 187 -7.25 7.50 10.27
C LEU A 187 -6.86 6.62 9.07
N GLY A 188 -7.75 5.70 8.66
CA GLY A 188 -7.54 4.86 7.48
C GLY A 188 -7.41 5.66 6.18
N GLN A 189 -8.20 6.74 6.03
CA GLN A 189 -8.06 7.68 4.92
C GLN A 189 -6.67 8.32 4.91
N LYS A 190 -6.18 8.83 6.04
CA LYS A 190 -4.84 9.44 6.14
C LYS A 190 -3.72 8.49 5.75
N PHE A 191 -3.79 7.22 6.19
CA PHE A 191 -2.83 6.21 5.76
C PHE A 191 -2.90 5.92 4.25
N CYS A 192 -4.11 5.85 3.69
CA CYS A 192 -4.30 5.68 2.25
C CYS A 192 -3.75 6.87 1.43
N GLU A 193 -3.87 8.10 1.94
CA GLU A 193 -3.30 9.31 1.32
C GLU A 193 -1.77 9.33 1.40
N CYS A 194 -1.19 8.81 2.49
CA CYS A 194 0.24 8.82 2.75
C CYS A 194 1.05 7.89 1.82
N SER A 195 0.59 6.66 1.59
CA SER A 195 1.34 5.69 0.77
C SER A 195 0.44 4.69 0.04
N ARG A 196 0.81 4.39 -1.21
CA ARG A 196 0.16 3.36 -2.03
C ARG A 196 0.21 1.97 -1.37
N THR A 197 1.25 1.69 -0.59
CA THR A 197 1.40 0.42 0.14
C THR A 197 0.25 0.22 1.14
N HIS A 198 -0.16 1.28 1.86
CA HIS A 198 -1.30 1.24 2.76
C HIS A 198 -2.61 0.99 2.00
N GLN A 199 -2.83 1.67 0.86
CA GLN A 199 -4.01 1.42 0.04
C GLN A 199 -4.11 -0.04 -0.42
N VAL A 200 -3.00 -0.63 -0.86
CA VAL A 200 -2.94 -2.04 -1.27
C VAL A 200 -3.21 -2.96 -0.07
N THR A 201 -2.64 -2.66 1.09
CA THR A 201 -2.86 -3.44 2.31
C THR A 201 -4.32 -3.38 2.77
N PHE A 202 -4.94 -2.20 2.73
CA PHE A 202 -6.37 -2.02 2.98
C PHE A 202 -7.22 -2.83 2.01
N GLN A 203 -6.89 -2.80 0.72
CA GLN A 203 -7.60 -3.57 -0.30
C GLN A 203 -7.58 -5.08 0.02
N TYR A 204 -6.41 -5.65 0.34
CA TYR A 204 -6.32 -7.07 0.70
C TYR A 204 -7.04 -7.38 2.02
N CYS A 205 -6.87 -6.54 3.04
CA CYS A 205 -7.53 -6.73 4.32
C CYS A 205 -9.07 -6.71 4.17
N LEU A 206 -9.60 -5.77 3.38
CA LEU A 206 -11.03 -5.68 3.09
C LEU A 206 -11.52 -6.86 2.27
N TRP A 207 -10.73 -7.38 1.32
CA TRP A 207 -11.10 -8.60 0.59
C TRP A 207 -11.26 -9.80 1.50
N ASP A 208 -10.34 -9.98 2.45
CA ASP A 208 -10.43 -11.08 3.40
C ASP A 208 -11.69 -10.95 4.27
N ARG A 209 -12.04 -9.72 4.70
CA ARG A 209 -13.27 -9.47 5.47
C ARG A 209 -14.55 -9.62 4.65
N LEU A 210 -14.54 -9.23 3.38
CA LEU A 210 -15.69 -9.37 2.48
C LEU A 210 -15.98 -10.84 2.13
N LYS A 211 -14.97 -11.72 2.11
CA LYS A 211 -15.13 -13.16 1.88
C LYS A 211 -15.73 -13.90 3.08
N THR A 212 -15.53 -13.39 4.29
CA THR A 212 -16.06 -13.99 5.53
C THR A 212 -17.25 -13.21 6.05
N LEU A 213 -17.99 -12.53 5.17
CA LEU A 213 -18.99 -11.54 5.58
C LEU A 213 -20.18 -12.20 6.30
N SER A 214 -20.57 -13.40 5.88
CA SER A 214 -21.65 -14.18 6.47
C SER A 214 -21.33 -14.72 7.87
N ASP A 215 -20.05 -14.99 8.14
CA ASP A 215 -19.59 -15.41 9.47
C ASP A 215 -19.49 -14.25 10.48
N MET A 216 -19.62 -13.00 10.01
CA MET A 216 -19.45 -11.81 10.85
C MET A 216 -20.73 -11.44 11.62
N THR A 217 -20.55 -10.96 12.85
CA THR A 217 -21.63 -10.38 13.65
C THR A 217 -22.28 -9.19 12.94
N SER A 218 -23.56 -8.92 13.27
CA SER A 218 -24.32 -7.84 12.65
C SER A 218 -23.69 -6.45 12.86
N PHE A 219 -23.12 -6.20 14.06
CA PHE A 219 -22.41 -4.96 14.36
C PHE A 219 -21.11 -4.85 13.57
N ALA A 220 -20.32 -5.92 13.46
CA ALA A 220 -19.07 -5.91 12.70
C ALA A 220 -19.33 -5.64 11.21
N ARG A 221 -20.37 -6.26 10.63
CA ARG A 221 -20.83 -5.94 9.27
C ARG A 221 -21.28 -4.49 9.14
N GLY A 222 -21.99 -3.96 10.14
CA GLY A 222 -22.38 -2.56 10.20
C GLY A 222 -21.18 -1.61 10.16
N ASN A 223 -20.14 -1.90 10.95
CA ASN A 223 -18.92 -1.10 11.00
C ASN A 223 -18.12 -1.22 9.69
N LEU A 224 -18.01 -2.44 9.13
CA LEU A 224 -17.36 -2.67 7.84
C LEU A 224 -18.03 -1.87 6.73
N HIS A 225 -19.37 -1.84 6.70
CA HIS A 225 -20.15 -1.06 5.75
C HIS A 225 -19.80 0.44 5.85
N GLN A 226 -19.77 1.01 7.07
CA GLN A 226 -19.46 2.42 7.25
C GLN A 226 -18.01 2.75 6.91
N LEU A 227 -17.05 1.89 7.28
CA LEU A 227 -15.65 2.03 6.93
C LEU A 227 -15.44 2.00 5.41
N LEU A 228 -16.00 1.01 4.71
CA LEU A 228 -15.94 0.91 3.25
C LEU A 228 -16.58 2.11 2.57
N THR A 229 -17.75 2.53 3.04
CA THR A 229 -18.46 3.70 2.52
C THR A 229 -17.58 4.94 2.60
N HIS A 230 -17.00 5.20 3.77
CA HIS A 230 -16.14 6.37 3.97
C HIS A 230 -14.89 6.35 3.08
N LEU A 231 -14.18 5.21 3.01
CA LEU A 231 -12.95 5.09 2.21
C LEU A 231 -13.20 5.21 0.70
N VAL A 232 -14.36 4.78 0.21
CA VAL A 232 -14.75 4.93 -1.21
C VAL A 232 -15.22 6.36 -1.48
N MET A 233 -16.03 6.95 -0.60
CA MET A 233 -16.52 8.32 -0.75
C MET A 233 -15.38 9.35 -0.73
N SER A 234 -14.39 9.16 0.14
CA SER A 234 -13.19 10.01 0.20
C SER A 234 -12.18 9.76 -0.93
N GLN A 235 -12.45 8.84 -1.86
CA GLN A 235 -11.52 8.42 -2.93
C GLN A 235 -10.19 7.82 -2.45
N ALA A 236 -10.05 7.55 -1.14
CA ALA A 236 -8.92 6.85 -0.55
C ALA A 236 -8.75 5.44 -1.13
N LEU A 237 -9.86 4.75 -1.39
CA LEU A 237 -9.91 3.47 -2.10
C LEU A 237 -10.83 3.56 -3.33
N SER A 238 -10.45 2.87 -4.40
CA SER A 238 -11.33 2.72 -5.57
C SER A 238 -12.43 1.68 -5.29
N LEU A 239 -13.62 1.89 -5.84
CA LEU A 239 -14.72 0.93 -5.80
C LEU A 239 -14.36 -0.43 -6.46
N SER A 240 -13.23 -0.52 -7.17
CA SER A 240 -12.63 -1.80 -7.58
C SER A 240 -12.30 -2.74 -6.42
N VAL A 241 -12.30 -2.28 -5.16
CA VAL A 241 -12.19 -3.14 -3.98
C VAL A 241 -13.31 -4.19 -3.94
N LEU A 242 -14.49 -3.92 -4.53
CA LEU A 242 -15.58 -4.89 -4.57
C LEU A 242 -15.41 -5.97 -5.66
N ARG A 243 -14.34 -5.93 -6.47
CA ARG A 243 -14.13 -6.90 -7.56
C ARG A 243 -13.93 -8.35 -7.12
N VAL A 244 -13.66 -8.54 -5.83
CA VAL A 244 -13.52 -9.87 -5.22
C VAL A 244 -14.87 -10.59 -5.13
N VAL A 245 -15.96 -9.84 -5.28
CA VAL A 245 -17.34 -10.31 -5.12
C VAL A 245 -17.92 -10.63 -6.48
N GLU A 246 -18.47 -11.82 -6.61
CA GLU A 246 -19.20 -12.26 -7.80
C GLU A 246 -20.69 -11.93 -7.64
N PHE A 247 -21.08 -10.74 -8.10
CA PHE A 247 -22.45 -10.22 -7.91
C PHE A 247 -23.55 -11.07 -8.55
N THR A 248 -23.20 -11.91 -9.53
CA THR A 248 -24.12 -12.83 -10.21
C THR A 248 -24.47 -14.05 -9.36
N GLU A 249 -23.60 -14.45 -8.43
CA GLU A 249 -23.72 -15.68 -7.65
C GLU A 249 -24.04 -15.43 -6.16
N LEU A 250 -24.43 -14.19 -5.80
CA LEU A 250 -24.81 -13.83 -4.44
C LEU A 250 -26.08 -14.57 -3.99
N SER A 251 -25.90 -15.74 -3.41
CA SER A 251 -26.97 -16.61 -2.91
C SER A 251 -27.34 -16.31 -1.46
N GLU A 252 -26.39 -15.83 -0.66
CA GLU A 252 -26.59 -15.58 0.76
C GLU A 252 -27.35 -14.27 1.01
N ALA A 253 -28.49 -14.38 1.69
CA ALA A 253 -29.38 -13.24 1.95
C ALA A 253 -28.69 -12.11 2.75
N GLU A 254 -27.70 -12.46 3.56
CA GLU A 254 -26.94 -11.53 4.38
C GLU A 254 -25.95 -10.69 3.56
N GLU A 255 -25.23 -11.33 2.65
CA GLU A 255 -24.33 -10.67 1.70
C GLU A 255 -25.11 -9.75 0.76
N LEU A 256 -26.24 -10.25 0.23
CA LEU A 256 -27.12 -9.48 -0.61
C LEU A 256 -27.60 -8.19 0.09
N LYS A 257 -28.05 -8.29 1.35
CA LYS A 257 -28.45 -7.14 2.16
C LYS A 257 -27.30 -6.16 2.37
N PHE A 258 -26.10 -6.67 2.63
CA PHE A 258 -24.91 -5.85 2.83
C PHE A 258 -24.54 -5.04 1.58
N TYR A 259 -24.39 -5.69 0.42
CA TYR A 259 -24.01 -5.01 -0.81
C TYR A 259 -25.09 -4.07 -1.33
N ARG A 260 -26.37 -4.46 -1.20
CA ARG A 260 -27.50 -3.57 -1.50
C ARG A 260 -27.44 -2.30 -0.64
N LYS A 261 -27.24 -2.45 0.67
CA LYS A 261 -27.12 -1.31 1.59
C LYS A 261 -25.91 -0.46 1.24
N LEU A 262 -24.75 -1.07 0.95
CA LEU A 262 -23.52 -0.37 0.56
C LEU A 262 -23.74 0.51 -0.67
N LEU A 263 -24.25 -0.07 -1.76
CA LEU A 263 -24.46 0.67 -3.00
C LEU A 263 -25.56 1.73 -2.87
N HIS A 264 -26.63 1.43 -2.12
CA HIS A 264 -27.65 2.43 -1.81
C HIS A 264 -27.06 3.63 -1.04
N THR A 265 -26.28 3.40 0.02
CA THR A 265 -25.63 4.47 0.79
C THR A 265 -24.67 5.27 -0.10
N LEU A 266 -23.86 4.59 -0.91
CA LEU A 266 -22.95 5.27 -1.84
C LEU A 266 -23.70 6.18 -2.81
N LEU A 267 -24.82 5.74 -3.39
CA LEU A 267 -25.59 6.54 -4.36
C LEU A 267 -26.42 7.65 -3.71
N ALA A 268 -27.03 7.39 -2.56
CA ALA A 268 -27.95 8.31 -1.90
C ALA A 268 -27.25 9.38 -1.07
N CYS A 269 -26.11 9.06 -0.45
CA CYS A 269 -25.42 9.97 0.46
C CYS A 269 -24.27 10.77 -0.20
N CYS A 270 -23.89 10.46 -1.43
CA CYS A 270 -22.82 11.19 -2.11
C CYS A 270 -23.33 12.40 -2.92
N SER A 271 -22.47 13.40 -3.05
CA SER A 271 -22.69 14.50 -4.01
C SER A 271 -22.64 13.96 -5.45
N GLN A 272 -23.20 14.70 -6.40
CA GLN A 272 -23.19 14.30 -7.81
C GLN A 272 -21.77 14.09 -8.33
N ASP A 273 -20.86 14.98 -7.97
CA ASP A 273 -19.49 14.98 -8.45
C ASP A 273 -18.68 13.86 -7.79
N THR A 274 -18.91 13.60 -6.50
CA THR A 274 -18.34 12.43 -5.81
C THR A 274 -18.84 11.13 -6.47
N CYS A 275 -20.13 11.03 -6.80
CA CYS A 275 -20.67 9.88 -7.52
C CYS A 275 -19.94 9.66 -8.85
N LYS A 276 -19.86 10.72 -9.67
CA LYS A 276 -19.15 10.69 -10.96
C LYS A 276 -17.69 10.25 -10.78
N ALA A 277 -16.98 10.79 -9.77
CA ALA A 277 -15.59 10.44 -9.50
C ALA A 277 -15.42 8.96 -9.13
N ILE A 278 -16.27 8.41 -8.26
CA ILE A 278 -16.24 6.99 -7.85
C ILE A 278 -16.35 6.08 -9.08
N PHE A 279 -17.35 6.32 -9.93
CA PHE A 279 -17.69 5.41 -11.02
C PHE A 279 -16.83 5.63 -12.28
N SER A 280 -16.42 6.86 -12.58
CA SER A 280 -15.50 7.16 -13.69
C SER A 280 -14.13 6.48 -13.52
N ARG A 281 -13.62 6.37 -12.28
CA ARG A 281 -12.35 5.70 -11.99
C ARG A 281 -12.33 4.23 -12.41
N ILE A 282 -13.48 3.55 -12.35
CA ILE A 282 -13.63 2.16 -12.80
C ILE A 282 -13.92 2.11 -14.31
N SER A 283 -14.67 3.08 -14.85
CA SER A 283 -15.09 3.07 -16.26
C SER A 283 -13.92 3.16 -17.25
N VAL A 284 -12.86 3.87 -16.87
CA VAL A 284 -11.64 4.06 -17.68
C VAL A 284 -10.84 2.76 -17.84
N GLN A 285 -10.98 1.79 -16.93
CA GLN A 285 -10.14 0.59 -16.93
C GLN A 285 -10.78 -0.56 -17.74
N PRO A 286 -10.15 -1.04 -18.84
CA PRO A 286 -10.75 -2.03 -19.72
C PRO A 286 -10.88 -3.42 -19.05
N HIS A 287 -9.89 -3.80 -18.24
CA HIS A 287 -9.88 -5.09 -17.53
C HIS A 287 -10.98 -5.22 -16.46
N LEU A 288 -11.60 -4.10 -16.04
CA LEU A 288 -12.71 -4.10 -15.09
C LEU A 288 -14.09 -4.19 -15.78
N LYS A 289 -14.15 -4.39 -17.09
CA LYS A 289 -15.43 -4.51 -17.82
C LYS A 289 -16.37 -5.60 -17.26
N PRO A 290 -15.93 -6.84 -17.01
CA PRO A 290 -16.83 -7.87 -16.45
C PRO A 290 -17.41 -7.46 -15.09
N PHE A 291 -16.57 -6.89 -14.22
CA PHE A 291 -16.98 -6.37 -12.92
C PHE A 291 -17.99 -5.23 -13.03
N ARG A 292 -17.81 -4.31 -13.98
CA ARG A 292 -18.77 -3.23 -14.22
C ARG A 292 -20.12 -3.77 -14.67
N ASP A 293 -20.11 -4.70 -15.61
CA ASP A 293 -21.34 -5.29 -16.15
C ASP A 293 -22.10 -6.06 -15.06
N SER A 294 -21.39 -6.84 -14.22
CA SER A 294 -22.00 -7.54 -13.08
C SER A 294 -22.54 -6.58 -12.02
N LEU A 295 -21.80 -5.51 -11.69
CA LEU A 295 -22.22 -4.51 -10.72
C LEU A 295 -23.45 -3.74 -11.21
N LEU A 296 -23.47 -3.36 -12.48
CA LEU A 296 -24.59 -2.64 -13.10
C LEU A 296 -25.85 -3.51 -13.15
N LEU A 297 -25.73 -4.78 -13.50
CA LEU A 297 -26.84 -5.73 -13.45
C LEU A 297 -27.40 -5.86 -12.04
N PHE A 298 -26.52 -6.00 -11.05
CA PHE A 298 -26.91 -6.07 -9.64
C PHE A 298 -27.64 -4.81 -9.16
N MET A 299 -27.10 -3.63 -9.48
CA MET A 299 -27.72 -2.34 -9.14
C MET A 299 -29.11 -2.22 -9.76
N LYS A 300 -29.27 -2.59 -11.04
CA LYS A 300 -30.58 -2.58 -11.71
C LYS A 300 -31.56 -3.51 -11.06
N HIS A 301 -31.18 -4.74 -10.73
CA HIS A 301 -32.10 -5.71 -10.17
C HIS A 301 -32.50 -5.39 -8.72
N HIS A 302 -31.54 -4.98 -7.88
CA HIS A 302 -31.74 -4.87 -6.43
C HIS A 302 -31.96 -3.45 -5.89
N LEU A 303 -31.65 -2.39 -6.66
CA LEU A 303 -31.86 -1.01 -6.25
C LEU A 303 -33.06 -0.35 -6.94
N SER A 304 -33.47 -0.80 -8.14
CA SER A 304 -34.68 -0.30 -8.80
C SER A 304 -35.96 -0.84 -8.15
N SER A 305 -35.93 -2.07 -7.65
CA SER A 305 -37.02 -2.72 -6.92
C SER A 305 -36.87 -2.50 -5.40
N SER A 306 -36.81 -1.24 -4.98
CA SER A 306 -37.01 -0.96 -3.56
C SER A 306 -38.48 -1.21 -3.23
N PRO A 307 -38.83 -2.15 -2.34
CA PRO A 307 -40.18 -2.21 -1.83
C PRO A 307 -40.42 -0.85 -1.18
N SER A 308 -41.46 -0.16 -1.63
CA SER A 308 -41.96 1.06 -1.05
C SER A 308 -42.27 0.83 0.43
N SER A 309 -41.28 1.07 1.30
CA SER A 309 -41.56 1.33 2.69
C SER A 309 -42.27 2.69 2.74
N PRO A 310 -43.44 2.82 3.39
CA PRO A 310 -44.26 4.04 3.37
C PRO A 310 -43.62 5.27 4.04
N SER A 311 -42.37 5.17 4.50
CA SER A 311 -41.61 6.21 5.21
C SER A 311 -40.50 6.88 4.40
N SER A 312 -40.21 6.44 3.16
CA SER A 312 -39.20 7.11 2.33
C SER A 312 -39.82 8.30 1.58
N LEU A 313 -39.29 9.51 1.80
CA LEU A 313 -39.70 10.72 1.09
C LEU A 313 -39.58 10.52 -0.43
N PRO A 314 -40.59 10.95 -1.24
CA PRO A 314 -40.57 10.78 -2.69
C PRO A 314 -39.30 11.33 -3.37
N ARG A 315 -38.71 12.38 -2.78
CA ARG A 315 -37.50 13.06 -3.29
C ARG A 315 -36.25 12.18 -3.22
N THR A 316 -36.09 11.35 -2.20
CA THR A 316 -34.88 10.49 -2.10
C THR A 316 -34.92 9.33 -3.08
N SER A 317 -36.12 8.83 -3.39
CA SER A 317 -36.32 7.81 -4.43
C SER A 317 -35.99 8.35 -5.84
N GLN A 318 -36.42 9.59 -6.14
CA GLN A 318 -36.09 10.26 -7.41
C GLN A 318 -34.59 10.51 -7.56
N ILE A 319 -33.93 11.06 -6.53
CA ILE A 319 -32.47 11.29 -6.56
C ILE A 319 -31.72 9.97 -6.80
N LEU A 320 -32.16 8.87 -6.21
CA LEU A 320 -31.53 7.57 -6.41
C LEU A 320 -31.69 7.06 -7.85
N GLN A 321 -32.87 7.23 -8.45
CA GLN A 321 -33.11 6.89 -9.86
C GLN A 321 -32.25 7.73 -10.80
N ASP A 322 -32.21 9.05 -10.61
CA ASP A 322 -31.36 9.96 -11.40
C ASP A 322 -29.87 9.59 -11.29
N ARG A 323 -29.43 9.21 -10.08
CA ARG A 323 -28.06 8.76 -9.83
C ARG A 323 -27.77 7.42 -10.52
N LEU A 324 -28.71 6.48 -10.52
CA LEU A 324 -28.57 5.20 -11.22
C LEU A 324 -28.42 5.40 -12.73
N GLU A 325 -29.24 6.27 -13.33
CA GLU A 325 -29.14 6.59 -14.76
C GLU A 325 -27.80 7.23 -15.11
N LEU A 326 -27.34 8.18 -14.29
CA LEU A 326 -26.03 8.80 -14.44
C LEU A 326 -24.90 7.75 -14.38
N VAL A 327 -24.96 6.83 -13.41
CA VAL A 327 -23.95 5.78 -13.23
C VAL A 327 -23.95 4.83 -14.43
N GLU A 328 -25.13 4.44 -14.91
CA GLU A 328 -25.27 3.60 -16.09
C GLU A 328 -24.65 4.27 -17.33
N LEU A 329 -24.89 5.57 -17.51
CA LEU A 329 -24.27 6.33 -18.59
C LEU A 329 -22.74 6.28 -18.48
N ILE A 330 -22.17 6.63 -17.32
CA ILE A 330 -20.71 6.66 -17.08
C ILE A 330 -20.05 5.29 -17.24
N MET A 331 -20.71 4.22 -16.82
CA MET A 331 -20.13 2.88 -16.94
C MET A 331 -20.07 2.40 -18.39
N ARG A 332 -21.03 2.84 -19.23
CA ARG A 332 -21.14 2.50 -20.66
C ARG A 332 -20.26 3.37 -21.55
N THR A 333 -20.21 4.68 -21.30
CA THR A 333 -19.28 5.57 -21.99
C THR A 333 -17.89 5.32 -21.41
N GLN A 334 -17.02 4.64 -22.16
CA GLN A 334 -15.63 4.36 -21.78
C GLN A 334 -14.75 5.63 -21.71
N GLN A 335 -15.34 6.80 -21.49
CA GLN A 335 -14.66 8.09 -21.52
C GLN A 335 -14.84 8.79 -20.17
N PRO A 336 -13.77 9.38 -19.61
CA PRO A 336 -13.91 10.29 -18.48
C PRO A 336 -14.73 11.49 -18.93
N ILE A 337 -15.90 11.70 -18.33
CA ILE A 337 -16.65 12.96 -18.51
C ILE A 337 -15.84 14.01 -17.76
N ILE A 338 -15.13 14.85 -18.52
CA ILE A 338 -14.30 15.97 -18.05
C ILE A 338 -15.17 16.99 -17.33
#